data_AF-A0A923Q5A8-F1
#
_entry.id   AF-A0A923Q5A8-F1
#
_cell.length_a   1.000
_cell.length_b   1.000
_cell.length_c   1.000
_cell.angle_alpha   90.00
_cell.angle_beta   90.00
_cell.angle_gamma   90.00
#
_symmetry.space_group_name_H-M   'P 1'
#
loop_
_entity.id
_entity.type
_entity.pdbx_description
1 polymer ?
#
loop_
_entity_poly.entity_id
_entity_poly.type
_entity_poly.pdbx_seq_one_letter_code
_entity_poly.pdbx_strand_id
1 'polypeptide(L)'
;MTKLSKSILTATSLIVLALIATGLATSPAVSIQSHESRTKDGNPVFNQIRWIRDGDGDIWMMNQSHDGPNAPLDKWDRLAIIVDKKSTPRTALFLQLPPGKLEWQDSLLLQKRPFRVSCFLCHSNGPRAIRPDPLGALAITPIEKIKLLAWNLRIKTYGRIKENPEQLAVDGNLLTPFRHRAPLDNETLKIKTCAKCHNENAWWSRGELTRQNSLAIQFMTRNELMPPPGFSLSDEEKGQLQDFLNGF
;
A
#
# COMPACT_ATOMS: atom_id res chain seq x y z
N MET A 1 0.60 -28.40 35.73
CA MET A 1 0.46 -28.68 34.28
C MET A 1 1.57 -29.63 33.85
N THR A 2 1.23 -30.84 33.42
CA THR A 2 2.19 -31.84 32.92
C THR A 2 2.79 -31.37 31.58
N LYS A 3 4.03 -31.78 31.26
CA LYS A 3 4.68 -31.43 29.97
C LYS A 3 3.78 -31.69 28.75
N LEU A 4 2.99 -32.76 28.81
CA LEU A 4 2.03 -33.14 27.76
C LEU A 4 0.95 -32.07 27.52
N SER A 5 0.42 -31.46 28.58
CA SER A 5 -0.59 -30.38 28.47
C SER A 5 -0.05 -29.11 27.81
N LYS A 6 1.24 -28.80 27.99
CA LYS A 6 1.88 -27.66 27.32
C LYS A 6 2.07 -27.92 25.83
N SER A 7 2.56 -29.11 25.45
CA SER A 7 2.76 -29.48 24.04
C SER A 7 1.45 -29.50 23.24
N ILE A 8 0.36 -29.99 23.83
CA ILE A 8 -0.96 -29.98 23.21
C ILE A 8 -1.45 -28.55 23.00
N LEU A 9 -1.33 -27.69 24.02
CA LEU A 9 -1.75 -26.29 23.90
C LEU A 9 -0.96 -25.55 22.82
N THR A 10 0.36 -25.74 22.74
CA THR A 10 1.21 -25.14 21.70
C THR A 10 0.84 -25.65 20.30
N ALA A 11 0.64 -26.95 20.11
CA ALA A 11 0.25 -27.53 18.84
C ALA A 11 -1.13 -27.03 18.37
N THR A 12 -2.12 -27.01 19.25
CA THR A 12 -3.46 -26.47 18.94
C THR A 12 -3.38 -24.99 18.58
N SER A 13 -2.56 -24.21 19.29
CA SER A 13 -2.38 -22.78 19.01
C SER A 13 -1.76 -22.57 17.62
N LEU A 14 -0.77 -23.38 17.24
CA LEU A 14 -0.15 -23.34 15.91
C LEU A 14 -1.11 -23.76 14.80
N ILE A 15 -1.94 -24.79 15.01
CA ILE A 15 -2.95 -25.23 14.05
C ILE A 15 -4.01 -24.15 13.84
N VAL A 16 -4.50 -23.54 14.93
CA VAL A 16 -5.45 -22.42 14.85
C VAL A 16 -4.81 -21.24 14.11
N LEU A 17 -3.56 -20.90 14.39
CA LEU A 17 -2.83 -19.86 13.67
C LEU A 17 -2.70 -20.16 12.18
N ALA A 18 -2.41 -21.42 11.84
CA ALA A 18 -2.26 -21.86 10.45
C ALA A 18 -3.61 -21.82 9.70
N LEU A 19 -4.70 -22.25 10.32
CA LEU A 19 -6.05 -22.19 9.74
C LEU A 19 -6.54 -20.75 9.55
N ILE A 20 -6.23 -19.86 10.51
CA ILE A 20 -6.48 -18.42 10.36
C ILE A 20 -5.66 -17.87 9.19
N ALA A 21 -4.38 -18.24 9.09
CA ALA A 21 -3.51 -17.78 8.01
C ALA A 21 -3.99 -18.25 6.62
N THR A 22 -4.49 -19.49 6.48
CA THR A 22 -5.02 -20.00 5.21
C THR A 22 -6.38 -19.39 4.86
N GLY A 23 -7.30 -19.27 5.83
CA GLY A 23 -8.61 -18.66 5.61
C GLY A 23 -8.55 -17.18 5.21
N LEU A 24 -7.52 -16.45 5.68
CA LEU A 24 -7.29 -15.05 5.30
C LEU A 24 -6.80 -14.88 3.85
N ALA A 25 -6.21 -15.90 3.23
CA ALA A 25 -5.66 -15.84 1.88
C ALA A 25 -6.71 -16.02 0.76
N THR A 26 -7.78 -16.77 1.01
CA THR A 26 -8.89 -16.98 0.04
C THR A 26 -10.08 -16.05 0.27
N SER A 27 -9.98 -15.17 1.25
CA SER A 27 -11.09 -14.36 1.75
C SER A 27 -11.57 -13.31 0.72
N PRO A 28 -12.89 -13.01 0.65
CA PRO A 28 -13.51 -12.07 -0.30
C PRO A 28 -12.92 -10.66 -0.26
N ALA A 29 -13.17 -9.84 -1.28
CA ALA A 29 -12.74 -8.45 -1.25
C ALA A 29 -13.31 -7.70 -0.03
N VAL A 30 -12.53 -6.77 0.54
CA VAL A 30 -12.99 -5.85 1.58
C VAL A 30 -13.30 -4.50 0.93
N SER A 31 -14.52 -4.01 1.13
CA SER A 31 -14.93 -2.70 0.64
C SER A 31 -14.72 -1.65 1.72
N ILE A 32 -14.04 -0.55 1.39
CA ILE A 32 -13.76 0.55 2.31
C ILE A 32 -14.00 1.90 1.65
N GLN A 33 -14.41 2.88 2.44
CA GLN A 33 -14.16 4.28 2.10
C GLN A 33 -12.70 4.59 2.47
N SER A 34 -11.91 5.10 1.53
CA SER A 34 -10.52 5.47 1.78
C SER A 34 -10.46 6.60 2.79
N HIS A 35 -9.55 6.54 3.77
CA HIS A 35 -9.21 7.72 4.56
C HIS A 35 -8.26 8.66 3.82
N GLU A 36 -7.34 8.10 3.01
CA GLU A 36 -6.24 8.83 2.39
C GLU A 36 -6.61 9.45 1.03
N SER A 37 -7.59 8.88 0.33
CA SER A 37 -7.94 9.28 -1.03
C SER A 37 -9.23 10.12 -1.05
N ARG A 38 -9.20 11.20 -1.81
CA ARG A 38 -10.35 12.07 -2.11
C ARG A 38 -10.33 12.41 -3.61
N THR A 39 -11.49 12.71 -4.18
CA THR A 39 -11.56 13.28 -5.53
C THR A 39 -10.99 14.70 -5.53
N LYS A 40 -10.82 15.30 -6.72
CA LYS A 40 -10.43 16.71 -6.87
C LYS A 40 -11.38 17.68 -6.14
N ASP A 41 -12.65 17.31 -6.01
CA ASP A 41 -13.70 18.11 -5.37
C ASP A 41 -13.83 17.77 -3.87
N GLY A 42 -12.93 16.94 -3.33
CA GLY A 42 -12.94 16.53 -1.93
C GLY A 42 -13.91 15.39 -1.61
N ASN A 43 -14.55 14.78 -2.61
CA ASN A 43 -15.50 13.69 -2.37
C ASN A 43 -14.78 12.40 -1.93
N PRO A 44 -15.46 11.51 -1.19
CA PRO A 44 -14.90 10.23 -0.79
C PRO A 44 -14.55 9.34 -1.98
N VAL A 45 -13.46 8.58 -1.83
CA VAL A 45 -13.07 7.52 -2.77
C VAL A 45 -13.30 6.18 -2.11
N PHE A 46 -13.89 5.25 -2.86
CA PHE A 46 -14.22 3.91 -2.37
C PHE A 46 -13.27 2.89 -3.00
N ASN A 47 -12.81 1.92 -2.21
CA ASN A 47 -11.94 0.86 -2.69
C ASN A 47 -12.51 -0.50 -2.31
N GLN A 48 -12.44 -1.45 -3.24
CA GLN A 48 -12.52 -2.87 -2.94
C GLN A 48 -11.12 -3.43 -3.04
N ILE A 49 -10.66 -4.15 -2.02
CA ILE A 49 -9.28 -4.64 -1.97
C ILE A 49 -9.28 -6.15 -1.74
N ARG A 50 -8.45 -6.87 -2.48
CA ARG A 50 -8.22 -8.31 -2.30
C ARG A 50 -6.73 -8.60 -2.36
N TRP A 51 -6.25 -9.34 -1.36
CA TRP A 51 -4.93 -9.95 -1.38
C TRP A 51 -5.02 -11.38 -1.91
N ILE A 52 -4.15 -11.72 -2.85
CA ILE A 52 -4.02 -13.05 -3.44
C ILE A 52 -2.55 -13.47 -3.28
N ARG A 53 -2.34 -14.69 -2.81
CA ARG A 53 -1.00 -15.28 -2.70
C ARG A 53 -0.73 -16.15 -3.94
N ASP A 54 0.39 -15.93 -4.59
CA ASP A 54 0.75 -16.65 -5.82
C ASP A 54 2.22 -17.07 -5.76
N GLY A 55 2.52 -18.25 -5.19
CA GLY A 55 3.88 -18.74 -5.01
C GLY A 55 4.82 -17.71 -4.37
N ASP A 56 5.83 -17.31 -5.16
CA ASP A 56 6.84 -16.30 -4.79
C ASP A 56 6.37 -14.85 -4.95
N GLY A 57 5.11 -14.63 -5.35
CA GLY A 57 4.46 -13.34 -5.43
C GLY A 57 3.36 -13.15 -4.39
N ASP A 58 3.09 -11.90 -4.05
CA ASP A 58 1.82 -11.48 -3.46
C ASP A 58 1.16 -10.44 -4.39
N ILE A 59 -0.13 -10.61 -4.68
CA ILE A 59 -0.88 -9.76 -5.60
C ILE A 59 -1.95 -9.02 -4.81
N TRP A 60 -1.85 -7.70 -4.82
CA TRP A 60 -2.83 -6.80 -4.22
C TRP A 60 -3.70 -6.22 -5.31
N MET A 61 -4.91 -6.75 -5.45
CA MET A 61 -5.88 -6.23 -6.39
C MET A 61 -6.77 -5.20 -5.74
N MET A 62 -7.08 -4.14 -6.48
CA MET A 62 -7.94 -3.05 -6.02
C MET A 62 -8.88 -2.61 -7.14
N ASN A 63 -10.16 -2.45 -6.81
CA ASN A 63 -11.08 -1.64 -7.62
C ASN A 63 -11.24 -0.31 -6.88
N GLN A 64 -11.08 0.81 -7.57
CA GLN A 64 -11.25 2.14 -7.01
C GLN A 64 -12.40 2.87 -7.73
N SER A 65 -13.32 3.45 -6.95
CA SER A 65 -14.44 4.24 -7.46
C SER A 65 -14.40 5.66 -6.94
N HIS A 66 -14.57 6.59 -7.88
CA HIS A 66 -14.76 8.03 -7.64
C HIS A 66 -16.25 8.43 -7.73
N ASP A 67 -17.10 7.51 -8.20
CA ASP A 67 -18.54 7.73 -8.47
C ASP A 67 -19.43 7.11 -7.36
N GLY A 68 -18.83 6.67 -6.26
CA GLY A 68 -19.54 6.04 -5.14
C GLY A 68 -19.42 4.51 -5.08
N PRO A 69 -19.83 3.88 -3.96
CA PRO A 69 -19.64 2.45 -3.73
C PRO A 69 -20.60 1.55 -4.54
N ASN A 70 -21.65 2.14 -5.11
CA ASN A 70 -22.66 1.45 -5.92
C ASN A 70 -22.52 1.74 -7.43
N ALA A 71 -21.45 2.43 -7.83
CA ALA A 71 -21.18 2.65 -9.26
C ALA A 71 -21.03 1.31 -9.98
N PRO A 72 -21.48 1.20 -11.25
CA PRO A 72 -21.34 -0.04 -12.01
C PRO A 72 -19.85 -0.37 -12.21
N LEU A 73 -19.50 -1.65 -12.21
CA LEU A 73 -18.10 -2.13 -12.18
C LEU A 73 -17.22 -1.59 -13.31
N ASP A 74 -17.80 -1.28 -14.48
CA ASP A 74 -17.11 -0.70 -15.63
C ASP A 74 -16.60 0.73 -15.39
N LYS A 75 -17.14 1.42 -14.39
CA LYS A 75 -16.65 2.72 -13.91
C LYS A 75 -15.59 2.64 -12.83
N TRP A 76 -15.27 1.46 -12.32
CA TRP A 76 -14.21 1.28 -11.34
C TRP A 76 -12.87 1.13 -12.04
N ASP A 77 -11.87 1.86 -11.57
CA ASP A 77 -10.49 1.65 -11.99
C ASP A 77 -9.95 0.40 -11.30
N ARG A 78 -9.62 -0.63 -12.08
CA ARG A 78 -9.04 -1.88 -11.57
C ARG A 78 -7.53 -1.87 -11.67
N LEU A 79 -6.89 -2.22 -10.56
CA LEU A 79 -5.45 -2.13 -10.36
C LEU A 79 -4.92 -3.42 -9.75
N ALA A 80 -3.65 -3.71 -10.01
CA ALA A 80 -2.89 -4.74 -9.30
C ALA A 80 -1.50 -4.23 -8.91
N ILE A 81 -1.05 -4.58 -7.71
CA ILE A 81 0.33 -4.42 -7.26
C ILE A 81 0.88 -5.81 -6.98
N ILE A 82 1.85 -6.25 -7.76
CA ILE A 82 2.50 -7.56 -7.63
C ILE A 82 3.82 -7.35 -6.90
N VAL A 83 3.95 -7.92 -5.71
CA VAL A 83 5.18 -7.91 -4.92
C VAL A 83 5.94 -9.20 -5.18
N ASP A 84 7.07 -9.10 -5.89
CA ASP A 84 7.99 -10.21 -6.11
C ASP A 84 8.84 -10.45 -4.85
N LYS A 85 8.73 -11.64 -4.27
CA LYS A 85 9.45 -12.06 -3.06
C LYS A 85 10.71 -12.88 -3.36
N LYS A 86 11.08 -13.11 -4.62
CA LYS A 86 12.28 -13.86 -5.01
C LYS A 86 13.57 -13.15 -4.64
N SER A 87 13.56 -11.81 -4.59
CA SER A 87 14.71 -10.99 -4.22
C SER A 87 14.53 -10.28 -2.88
N THR A 88 15.65 -9.94 -2.25
CA THR A 88 15.70 -9.00 -1.12
C THR A 88 16.70 -7.89 -1.46
N PRO A 89 16.27 -6.61 -1.52
CA PRO A 89 14.90 -6.14 -1.33
C PRO A 89 13.94 -6.68 -2.40
N ARG A 90 12.66 -6.75 -2.03
CA ARG A 90 11.57 -7.17 -2.91
C ARG A 90 11.38 -6.13 -4.01
N THR A 91 10.69 -6.48 -5.09
CA THR A 91 10.26 -5.48 -6.09
C THR A 91 8.74 -5.44 -6.21
N ALA A 92 8.19 -4.32 -6.68
CA ALA A 92 6.77 -4.19 -6.96
C ALA A 92 6.51 -3.77 -8.41
N LEU A 93 5.61 -4.50 -9.07
CA LEU A 93 5.07 -4.17 -10.39
C LEU A 93 3.63 -3.66 -10.22
N PHE A 94 3.32 -2.54 -10.86
CA PHE A 94 1.99 -1.95 -10.87
C PHE A 94 1.33 -2.16 -12.22
N LEU A 95 0.04 -2.46 -12.21
CA LEU A 95 -0.76 -2.68 -13.41
C LEU A 95 -2.09 -1.94 -13.29
N GLN A 96 -2.45 -1.20 -14.33
CA GLN A 96 -3.84 -0.83 -14.59
C GLN A 96 -4.47 -1.91 -15.49
N LEU A 97 -5.60 -2.45 -15.05
CA LEU A 97 -6.30 -3.56 -15.72
C LEU A 97 -7.65 -3.08 -16.28
N PRO A 98 -8.25 -3.83 -17.22
CA PRO A 98 -9.64 -3.63 -17.60
C PRO A 98 -10.56 -3.79 -16.37
N PRO A 99 -11.67 -3.04 -16.29
CA PRO A 99 -12.64 -3.19 -15.21
C PRO A 99 -13.13 -4.64 -15.05
N GLY A 100 -13.43 -5.05 -13.82
CA GLY A 100 -13.92 -6.40 -13.56
C GLY A 100 -13.82 -6.82 -12.09
N LYS A 101 -14.08 -8.10 -11.83
CA LYS A 101 -13.98 -8.69 -10.49
C LYS A 101 -12.52 -8.75 -10.02
N LEU A 102 -12.30 -8.71 -8.71
CA LEU A 102 -10.96 -8.88 -8.12
C LEU A 102 -10.52 -10.34 -8.10
N GLU A 103 -10.26 -10.88 -9.28
CA GLU A 103 -9.78 -12.26 -9.51
C GLU A 103 -8.49 -12.19 -10.34
N TRP A 104 -7.46 -12.92 -9.91
CA TRP A 104 -6.20 -12.95 -10.65
C TRP A 104 -6.21 -14.04 -11.72
N GLN A 105 -5.68 -13.70 -12.90
CA GLN A 105 -5.43 -14.61 -14.01
C GLN A 105 -4.17 -14.13 -14.72
N ASP A 106 -3.26 -15.02 -15.10
CA ASP A 106 -1.98 -14.63 -15.73
C ASP A 106 -2.18 -13.89 -17.07
N SER A 107 -3.28 -14.17 -17.76
CA SER A 107 -3.70 -13.45 -18.97
C SER A 107 -3.92 -11.95 -18.75
N LEU A 108 -4.09 -11.48 -17.50
CA LEU A 108 -4.23 -10.06 -17.16
C LEU A 108 -2.94 -9.28 -17.39
N LEU A 109 -1.77 -9.93 -17.32
CA LEU A 109 -0.48 -9.30 -17.62
C LEU A 109 -0.43 -8.76 -19.06
N LEU A 110 -1.12 -9.45 -19.97
CA LEU A 110 -1.22 -9.07 -21.38
C LEU A 110 -2.32 -8.04 -21.66
N GLN A 111 -3.19 -7.76 -20.68
CA GLN A 111 -4.35 -6.87 -20.82
C GLN A 111 -4.13 -5.50 -20.17
N LYS A 112 -2.88 -5.16 -19.83
CA LYS A 112 -2.54 -3.88 -19.19
C LYS A 112 -3.05 -2.69 -20.01
N ARG A 113 -3.61 -1.69 -19.31
CA ARG A 113 -4.06 -0.43 -19.88
C ARG A 113 -3.10 0.71 -19.46
N PRO A 114 -3.09 1.83 -20.18
CA PRO A 114 -2.44 3.05 -19.69
C PRO A 114 -3.03 3.45 -18.34
N PHE A 115 -2.18 3.91 -17.42
CA PHE A 115 -2.61 4.36 -16.11
C PHE A 115 -3.53 5.59 -16.23
N ARG A 116 -4.69 5.51 -15.57
CA ARG A 116 -5.60 6.66 -15.39
C ARG A 116 -5.51 7.26 -14.00
N VAL A 117 -5.01 6.47 -13.06
CA VAL A 117 -4.85 6.84 -11.65
C VAL A 117 -3.37 7.04 -11.34
N SER A 118 -3.07 8.03 -10.52
CA SER A 118 -1.70 8.34 -10.09
C SER A 118 -1.36 7.61 -8.79
N CYS A 119 -1.61 6.29 -8.74
CA CYS A 119 -1.38 5.50 -7.53
C CYS A 119 0.05 5.58 -7.00
N PHE A 120 1.03 5.81 -7.89
CA PHE A 120 2.44 5.97 -7.53
C PHE A 120 2.71 7.16 -6.60
N LEU A 121 1.93 8.25 -6.67
CA LEU A 121 2.07 9.41 -5.78
C LEU A 121 1.95 8.96 -4.32
N CYS A 122 1.06 8.00 -4.09
CA CYS A 122 0.87 7.40 -2.79
C CYS A 122 1.71 6.13 -2.61
N HIS A 123 2.04 5.37 -3.65
CA HIS A 123 2.56 3.99 -3.57
C HIS A 123 3.83 3.76 -4.40
N SER A 124 4.80 4.67 -4.40
CA SER A 124 5.96 4.63 -5.31
C SER A 124 6.72 3.28 -5.31
N ASN A 125 6.77 2.60 -4.16
CA ASN A 125 7.54 1.38 -3.97
C ASN A 125 6.70 0.17 -3.55
N GLY A 126 5.37 0.17 -3.67
CA GLY A 126 4.56 -1.02 -3.38
C GLY A 126 3.30 -0.72 -2.58
N PRO A 127 2.59 -1.76 -2.09
CA PRO A 127 1.37 -1.55 -1.34
C PRO A 127 1.67 -0.79 -0.03
N ARG A 128 0.77 0.10 0.37
CA ARG A 128 0.81 0.76 1.69
C ARG A 128 -0.36 0.29 2.53
N ALA A 129 -0.26 0.56 3.83
CA ALA A 129 -1.30 0.21 4.77
C ALA A 129 -2.67 0.74 4.30
N ILE A 130 -3.65 -0.16 4.31
CA ILE A 130 -5.04 0.06 3.97
C ILE A 130 -5.69 0.78 5.16
N ARG A 131 -6.16 2.00 4.93
CA ARG A 131 -6.74 2.87 5.95
C ARG A 131 -8.19 3.18 5.62
N PRO A 132 -9.15 2.45 6.21
CA PRO A 132 -10.53 2.83 6.09
C PRO A 132 -10.82 4.13 6.85
N ASP A 133 -11.72 4.93 6.31
CA ASP A 133 -12.27 6.10 6.98
C ASP A 133 -13.09 5.65 8.21
N PRO A 134 -12.72 6.06 9.45
CA PRO A 134 -13.41 5.62 10.65
C PRO A 134 -14.86 6.13 10.74
N LEU A 135 -15.18 7.21 10.02
CA LEU A 135 -16.52 7.80 9.95
C LEU A 135 -17.16 7.61 8.56
N GLY A 136 -16.58 6.72 7.74
CA GLY A 136 -17.00 6.53 6.37
C GLY A 136 -18.39 5.90 6.23
N ALA A 137 -18.99 6.06 5.05
CA ALA A 137 -20.31 5.53 4.73
C ALA A 137 -20.37 3.99 4.66
N LEU A 138 -19.22 3.32 4.53
CA LEU A 138 -19.12 1.86 4.51
C LEU A 138 -18.76 1.33 5.90
N ALA A 139 -19.71 0.66 6.54
CA ALA A 139 -19.47 -0.03 7.80
C ALA A 139 -18.55 -1.24 7.60
N ILE A 140 -17.48 -1.32 8.37
CA ILE A 140 -16.51 -2.43 8.32
C ILE A 140 -16.81 -3.37 9.48
N THR A 141 -17.09 -4.62 9.12
CA THR A 141 -17.38 -5.68 10.08
C THR A 141 -16.14 -6.00 10.95
N PRO A 142 -16.31 -6.56 12.17
CA PRO A 142 -15.17 -6.96 13.00
C PRO A 142 -14.21 -7.93 12.30
N ILE A 143 -14.74 -8.85 11.48
CA ILE A 143 -13.94 -9.80 10.71
C ILE A 143 -13.08 -9.06 9.68
N GLU A 144 -13.65 -8.09 8.96
CA GLU A 144 -12.90 -7.26 8.02
C GLU A 144 -11.85 -6.40 8.73
N LYS A 145 -12.11 -5.90 9.95
CA LYS A 145 -11.09 -5.18 10.74
C LYS A 145 -9.88 -6.06 11.07
N ILE A 146 -10.12 -7.29 11.54
CA ILE A 146 -9.05 -8.27 11.81
C ILE A 146 -8.28 -8.59 10.53
N LYS A 147 -9.00 -8.73 9.42
CA LYS A 147 -8.42 -8.99 8.10
C LYS A 147 -7.55 -7.84 7.61
N LEU A 148 -8.03 -6.59 7.70
CA LEU A 148 -7.27 -5.39 7.37
C LEU A 148 -6.03 -5.25 8.26
N LEU A 149 -6.14 -5.56 9.55
CA LEU A 149 -4.99 -5.59 10.45
C LEU A 149 -3.94 -6.61 9.99
N ALA A 150 -4.35 -7.84 9.66
CA ALA A 150 -3.44 -8.87 9.16
C ALA A 150 -2.80 -8.48 7.82
N TRP A 151 -3.57 -7.88 6.90
CA TRP A 151 -3.07 -7.36 5.63
C TRP A 151 -2.08 -6.21 5.82
N ASN A 152 -2.35 -5.28 6.72
CA ASN A 152 -1.43 -4.18 7.05
C ASN A 152 -0.14 -4.67 7.69
N LEU A 153 -0.23 -5.70 8.55
CA LEU A 153 0.96 -6.36 9.08
C LEU A 153 1.76 -7.02 7.95
N ARG A 154 1.09 -7.74 7.03
CA ARG A 154 1.73 -8.35 5.86
C ARG A 154 2.46 -7.31 5.02
N ILE A 155 1.81 -6.20 4.69
CA ILE A 155 2.43 -5.09 3.96
C ILE A 155 3.66 -4.56 4.69
N LYS A 156 3.59 -4.39 6.02
CA LYS A 156 4.73 -3.95 6.83
C LYS A 156 5.89 -4.95 6.80
N THR A 157 5.63 -6.26 6.73
CA THR A 157 6.67 -7.29 6.59
C THR A 157 7.38 -7.29 5.24
N TYR A 158 6.93 -6.46 4.29
CA TYR A 158 7.65 -6.24 3.05
C TYR A 158 8.97 -5.49 3.22
N GLY A 159 9.09 -4.66 4.25
CA GLY A 159 10.27 -3.83 4.45
C GLY A 159 10.51 -2.92 3.24
N ARG A 160 11.77 -2.77 2.85
CA ARG A 160 12.15 -2.04 1.65
C ARG A 160 11.76 -2.83 0.41
N ILE A 161 10.98 -2.19 -0.44
CA ILE A 161 10.66 -2.66 -1.78
C ILE A 161 11.32 -1.68 -2.76
N LYS A 162 11.93 -2.20 -3.81
CA LYS A 162 12.48 -1.42 -4.92
C LYS A 162 11.52 -1.42 -6.11
N GLU A 163 11.75 -0.48 -7.00
CA GLU A 163 11.08 -0.46 -8.29
C GLU A 163 11.42 -1.70 -9.11
N ASN A 164 10.42 -2.23 -9.81
CA ASN A 164 10.63 -3.35 -10.71
C ASN A 164 11.33 -2.86 -12.01
N PRO A 165 12.44 -3.49 -12.42
CA PRO A 165 13.20 -3.08 -13.62
C PRO A 165 12.39 -3.10 -14.93
N GLU A 166 11.46 -4.05 -15.07
CA GLU A 166 10.61 -4.15 -16.27
C GLU A 166 9.66 -2.97 -16.34
N GLN A 167 9.11 -2.57 -15.19
CA GLN A 167 8.24 -1.39 -15.12
C GLN A 167 9.02 -0.11 -15.44
N LEU A 168 10.24 0.04 -14.91
CA LEU A 168 11.11 1.17 -15.20
C LEU A 168 11.36 1.35 -16.72
N ALA A 169 11.58 0.24 -17.43
CA ALA A 169 11.78 0.24 -18.87
C ALA A 169 10.51 0.67 -19.63
N VAL A 170 9.33 0.20 -19.20
CA VAL A 170 8.05 0.59 -19.81
C VAL A 170 7.73 2.06 -19.53
N ASP A 171 7.87 2.49 -18.27
CA ASP A 171 7.58 3.85 -17.81
C ASP A 171 8.42 4.90 -18.56
N GLY A 172 9.62 4.53 -19.02
CA GLY A 172 10.50 5.42 -19.77
C GLY A 172 10.05 5.77 -21.18
N ASN A 173 9.10 5.01 -21.71
CA ASN A 173 8.57 5.20 -23.06
C ASN A 173 7.15 5.82 -23.05
N LEU A 174 6.58 6.09 -21.88
CA LEU A 174 5.24 6.68 -21.77
C LEU A 174 5.29 8.20 -21.92
N LEU A 175 4.33 8.78 -22.65
CA LEU A 175 4.15 10.23 -22.75
C LEU A 175 3.87 10.85 -21.37
N THR A 176 3.13 10.13 -20.53
CA THR A 176 2.93 10.46 -19.12
C THR A 176 3.55 9.34 -18.30
N PRO A 177 4.75 9.55 -17.73
CA PRO A 177 5.43 8.48 -17.01
C PRO A 177 4.64 8.14 -15.75
N PHE A 178 4.65 6.85 -15.38
CA PHE A 178 4.05 6.42 -14.13
C PHE A 178 4.80 6.97 -12.91
N ARG A 179 6.05 7.44 -13.03
CA ARG A 179 6.77 8.14 -11.95
C ARG A 179 7.36 9.42 -12.48
N HIS A 180 7.39 10.46 -11.66
CA HIS A 180 8.05 11.70 -12.04
C HIS A 180 9.57 11.50 -12.09
N ARG A 181 10.23 12.19 -13.01
CA ARG A 181 11.68 12.05 -13.25
C ARG A 181 12.44 13.35 -13.09
N ALA A 182 11.75 14.47 -12.84
CA ALA A 182 12.45 15.71 -12.60
C ALA A 182 13.30 15.58 -11.32
N PRO A 183 14.48 16.21 -11.27
CA PRO A 183 15.31 16.21 -10.07
C PRO A 183 14.56 16.70 -8.82
N LEU A 184 13.70 17.72 -8.97
CA LEU A 184 12.90 18.26 -7.88
C LEU A 184 11.96 17.20 -7.27
N ASP A 185 11.25 16.46 -8.11
CA ASP A 185 10.33 15.41 -7.66
C ASP A 185 11.06 14.29 -6.89
N ASN A 186 12.31 14.01 -7.28
CA ASN A 186 13.14 12.96 -6.70
C ASN A 186 14.02 13.44 -5.54
N GLU A 187 13.86 14.69 -5.08
CA GLU A 187 14.59 15.17 -3.92
C GLU A 187 14.16 14.42 -2.66
N THR A 188 15.13 13.86 -1.95
CA THR A 188 14.91 13.09 -0.71
C THR A 188 14.72 14.00 0.50
N LEU A 189 13.73 13.68 1.35
CA LEU A 189 13.50 14.33 2.63
C LEU A 189 14.61 13.98 3.64
N LYS A 190 15.41 14.97 4.04
CA LYS A 190 16.59 14.78 4.92
C LYS A 190 16.34 15.07 6.40
N ILE A 191 15.11 14.88 6.88
CA ILE A 191 14.78 15.07 8.30
C ILE A 191 15.30 13.89 9.12
N LYS A 192 16.07 14.18 10.17
CA LYS A 192 16.75 13.18 11.01
C LYS A 192 15.77 12.15 11.58
N THR A 193 14.64 12.59 12.13
CA THR A 193 13.62 11.69 12.68
C THR A 193 13.01 10.78 11.60
N CYS A 194 12.74 11.29 10.39
CA CYS A 194 12.20 10.50 9.28
C CYS A 194 13.23 9.47 8.77
N ALA A 195 14.50 9.86 8.65
CA ALA A 195 15.60 9.04 8.14
C ALA A 195 15.89 7.79 9.00
N LYS A 196 15.45 7.75 10.26
CA LYS A 196 15.55 6.56 11.12
C LYS A 196 14.82 5.34 10.53
N CYS A 197 13.71 5.58 9.83
CA CYS A 197 12.90 4.55 9.17
C CYS A 197 13.01 4.61 7.63
N HIS A 198 13.21 5.80 7.07
CA HIS A 198 13.23 6.07 5.64
C HIS A 198 14.65 6.33 5.15
N ASN A 199 15.44 5.26 5.06
CA ASN A 199 16.80 5.27 4.51
C ASN A 199 16.98 4.07 3.56
N GLU A 200 18.15 3.92 2.97
CA GLU A 200 18.43 2.82 2.05
C GLU A 200 19.06 1.59 2.73
N ASN A 201 19.75 1.74 3.86
CA ASN A 201 20.74 0.75 4.32
C ASN A 201 20.36 -0.06 5.58
N ALA A 202 19.17 0.13 6.16
CA ALA A 202 18.72 -0.63 7.33
C ALA A 202 17.82 -1.83 6.98
N TRP A 203 17.83 -2.90 7.77
CA TRP A 203 16.95 -4.06 7.56
C TRP A 203 15.45 -3.73 7.78
N TRP A 204 15.16 -2.72 8.60
CA TRP A 204 13.81 -2.17 8.79
C TRP A 204 13.53 -0.94 7.90
N SER A 205 14.44 -0.64 6.96
CA SER A 205 14.27 0.50 6.07
C SER A 205 13.01 0.39 5.24
N ARG A 206 12.40 1.53 4.94
CA ARG A 206 11.19 1.64 4.11
C ARG A 206 11.45 2.35 2.78
N GLY A 207 12.72 2.54 2.43
CA GLY A 207 13.13 3.43 1.35
C GLY A 207 13.03 4.90 1.74
N GLU A 208 13.78 5.72 1.02
CA GLU A 208 13.74 7.17 1.11
C GLU A 208 12.34 7.74 0.79
N LEU A 209 12.02 8.87 1.42
CA LEU A 209 10.84 9.68 1.10
C LEU A 209 11.26 10.77 0.14
N THR A 210 10.60 10.90 -1.01
CA THR A 210 10.90 11.95 -1.99
C THR A 210 9.75 12.94 -2.13
N ARG A 211 9.95 14.05 -2.85
CA ARG A 211 8.88 15.05 -3.09
C ARG A 211 7.69 14.48 -3.87
N GLN A 212 7.89 13.42 -4.65
CA GLN A 212 6.78 12.64 -5.25
C GLN A 212 5.79 12.11 -4.21
N ASN A 213 6.24 11.91 -2.98
CA ASN A 213 5.40 11.44 -1.88
C ASN A 213 4.81 12.59 -1.04
N SER A 214 4.96 13.85 -1.45
CA SER A 214 4.55 15.03 -0.67
C SER A 214 3.10 14.97 -0.18
N LEU A 215 2.16 14.58 -1.04
CA LEU A 215 0.74 14.42 -0.67
C LEU A 215 0.55 13.36 0.42
N ALA A 216 1.20 12.21 0.28
CA ALA A 216 1.17 11.14 1.26
C ALA A 216 1.84 11.56 2.57
N ILE A 217 3.00 12.22 2.50
CA ILE A 217 3.71 12.73 3.68
C ILE A 217 2.83 13.73 4.44
N GLN A 218 2.26 14.71 3.73
CA GLN A 218 1.38 15.72 4.30
C GLN A 218 0.13 15.10 4.94
N PHE A 219 -0.51 14.12 4.28
CA PHE A 219 -1.63 13.40 4.86
C PHE A 219 -1.22 12.68 6.16
N MET A 220 -0.11 11.95 6.12
CA MET A 220 0.33 11.14 7.27
C MET A 220 0.74 12.01 8.47
N THR A 221 1.36 13.17 8.25
CA THR A 221 1.79 14.06 9.34
C THR A 221 0.62 14.84 9.92
N ARG A 222 -0.30 15.36 9.09
CA ARG A 222 -1.52 16.05 9.56
C ARG A 222 -2.45 15.16 10.37
N ASN A 223 -2.48 13.87 10.08
CA ASN A 223 -3.30 12.89 10.79
C ASN A 223 -2.54 12.16 11.91
N GLU A 224 -1.36 12.64 12.31
CA GLU A 224 -0.53 12.06 13.38
C GLU A 224 -0.21 10.57 13.16
N LEU A 225 -0.21 10.12 11.90
CA LEU A 225 0.18 8.78 11.50
C LEU A 225 1.68 8.66 11.25
N MET A 226 2.35 9.81 11.07
CA MET A 226 3.80 9.95 11.02
C MET A 226 4.25 11.17 11.84
N PRO A 227 5.34 11.05 12.62
CA PRO A 227 6.12 9.83 12.84
C PRO A 227 5.35 8.81 13.72
N PRO A 228 5.73 7.52 13.75
CA PRO A 228 5.03 6.52 14.56
C PRO A 228 5.20 6.79 16.06
N PRO A 229 4.35 6.19 16.93
CA PRO A 229 4.47 6.34 18.38
C PRO A 229 5.90 6.11 18.90
N GLY A 230 6.34 6.96 19.82
CA GLY A 230 7.72 6.96 20.35
C GLY A 230 8.70 7.86 19.59
N PHE A 231 8.25 8.51 18.51
CA PHE A 231 9.00 9.51 17.77
C PHE A 231 8.19 10.81 17.73
N SER A 232 8.88 11.95 17.65
CA SER A 232 8.28 13.26 17.46
C SER A 232 9.22 14.12 16.62
N LEU A 233 8.66 15.06 15.88
CA LEU A 233 9.44 16.08 15.17
C LEU A 233 9.71 17.24 16.11
N SER A 234 10.95 17.72 16.16
CA SER A 234 11.25 19.03 16.77
C SER A 234 10.60 20.16 15.96
N ASP A 235 10.51 21.36 16.52
CA ASP A 235 9.95 22.50 15.78
C ASP A 235 10.82 22.89 14.57
N GLU A 236 12.14 22.71 14.66
CA GLU A 236 13.06 22.84 13.53
C GLU A 236 12.75 21.80 12.44
N GLU A 237 12.56 20.52 12.81
CA GLU A 237 12.21 19.46 11.85
C GLU A 237 10.83 19.69 11.21
N LYS A 238 9.87 20.27 11.94
CA LYS A 238 8.58 20.69 11.37
C LYS A 238 8.75 21.79 10.34
N GLY A 239 9.63 22.77 10.60
CA GLY A 239 10.00 23.81 9.63
C GLY A 239 10.60 23.21 8.36
N GLN A 240 11.62 22.35 8.51
CA GLN A 240 12.24 21.62 7.39
C GLN A 240 11.23 20.80 6.58
N LEU A 241 10.26 20.17 7.26
CA LEU A 241 9.21 19.42 6.59
C LEU A 241 8.31 20.34 5.77
N GLN A 242 7.94 21.50 6.31
CA GLN A 242 7.08 22.44 5.62
C GLN A 242 7.78 23.03 4.39
N ASP A 243 9.07 23.34 4.48
CA ASP A 243 9.89 23.80 3.35
C ASP A 243 9.97 22.71 2.26
N PHE A 244 10.20 21.46 2.66
CA PHE A 244 10.19 20.32 1.76
C PHE A 244 8.82 20.08 1.09
N LEU A 245 7.71 20.34 1.79
CA LEU A 245 6.38 20.21 1.19
C LEU A 245 6.03 21.39 0.26
N ASN A 246 6.66 22.55 0.47
CA ASN A 246 6.41 23.78 -0.29
C ASN A 246 7.31 23.97 -1.52
N GLY A 247 8.36 23.15 -1.68
CA GLY A 247 9.27 23.28 -2.83
C GLY A 247 10.51 24.15 -2.59
N PHE A 248 10.80 24.54 -1.34
CA PHE A 248 11.98 25.32 -0.96
C PHE A 248 13.17 24.43 -0.62
#